data_AF-A0A7S3NCU4-F1
#
_entry.id   AF-A0A7S3NCU4-F1
#
_cell.length_a   1.000
_cell.length_b   1.000
_cell.length_c   1.000
_cell.angle_alpha   90.00
_cell.angle_beta   90.00
_cell.angle_gamma   90.00
#
_symmetry.space_group_name_H-M   'P 1'
#
loop_
_entity.id
_entity.type
_entity.pdbx_description
1 polymer ?
#
loop_
_entity_poly.entity_id
_entity_poly.type
_entity_poly.pdbx_seq_one_letter_code
_entity_poly.pdbx_strand_id
1 'polypeptide(L)'
;RTEEEERAMVMREWAGIVKKDVPKMWKAFQKNRSDLEVNCKKVTKNAIKDARKKLGKTWRAGKEFALRAKRLQKEMMTYWKKKDKEIQELKKKRDKAEKEIKKKQDEERESLLQKKKLEFIMRKSEIYTHFMAKKLGVSDTVKNDIKGEVEIDEKEAEKAVMDMIKNREKEKERFKAPEKIDKGDDVRLDTVDPSLSNAFKPPTSFKGALKEYQIKGLRWLDSLYQQGINGILADEMGLGKTIQAISLLAHISENKNDWGPFCIVAPSTTLHNWKNELERFCPHLRILPYWGTFSDRKTLRKFFNPKHLSMPYSPFHVVITSYQLIALDEKYFRRPKWHYMILDEAQAIK
;
A
#
# COMPACT_ATOMS: atom_id res chain seq x y z
N ARG A 1 28.74 40.08 -111.39
CA ARG A 1 27.26 39.96 -111.57
C ARG A 1 26.70 38.81 -110.73
N THR A 2 27.36 37.65 -110.68
CA THR A 2 26.95 36.49 -109.88
C THR A 2 26.95 36.71 -108.35
N GLU A 3 27.98 37.33 -107.76
CA GLU A 3 28.03 37.53 -106.30
C GLU A 3 26.95 38.49 -105.74
N GLU A 4 26.57 39.52 -106.50
CA GLU A 4 25.52 40.45 -106.07
C GLU A 4 24.14 39.81 -106.12
N GLU A 5 23.90 38.95 -107.12
CA GLU A 5 22.68 38.15 -107.25
C GLU A 5 22.56 37.12 -106.12
N GLU A 6 23.66 36.45 -105.75
CA GLU A 6 23.73 35.53 -104.60
C GLU A 6 23.47 36.25 -103.27
N ARG A 7 24.11 37.42 -103.05
CA ARG A 7 23.85 38.25 -101.85
C ARG A 7 22.39 38.70 -101.78
N ALA A 8 21.78 39.05 -102.91
CA ALA A 8 20.37 39.43 -102.97
C ALA A 8 19.41 38.24 -102.74
N MET A 9 19.82 37.01 -103.09
CA MET A 9 19.07 35.79 -102.77
C MET A 9 19.12 35.48 -101.28
N VAL A 10 20.32 35.50 -100.69
CA VAL A 10 20.53 35.30 -99.24
C VAL A 10 19.76 36.34 -98.43
N MET A 11 19.79 37.62 -98.81
CA MET A 11 19.03 38.67 -98.13
C MET A 11 17.50 38.49 -98.24
N ARG A 12 17.01 37.92 -99.35
CA ARG A 12 15.58 37.57 -99.49
C ARG A 12 15.18 36.41 -98.59
N GLU A 13 16.03 35.39 -98.45
CA GLU A 13 15.81 34.27 -97.52
C GLU A 13 15.84 34.74 -96.06
N TRP A 14 16.83 35.54 -95.67
CA TRP A 14 16.89 36.16 -94.34
C TRP A 14 15.68 37.04 -94.06
N ALA A 15 15.24 37.84 -95.03
CA ALA A 15 14.01 38.61 -94.89
C ALA A 15 12.77 37.71 -94.73
N GLY A 16 12.75 36.54 -95.38
CA GLY A 16 11.73 35.51 -95.20
C GLY A 16 11.70 34.98 -93.76
N ILE A 17 12.86 34.57 -93.24
CA ILE A 17 13.02 34.05 -91.87
C ILE A 17 12.57 35.11 -90.85
N VAL A 18 13.05 36.34 -90.99
CA VAL A 18 12.75 37.42 -90.03
C VAL A 18 11.28 37.86 -90.10
N LYS A 19 10.68 37.92 -91.29
CA LYS A 19 9.29 38.41 -91.44
C LYS A 19 8.24 37.33 -91.22
N LYS A 20 8.56 36.04 -91.46
CA LYS A 20 7.58 34.94 -91.39
C LYS A 20 7.88 33.95 -90.26
N ASP A 21 9.09 33.40 -90.23
CA ASP A 21 9.41 32.30 -89.32
C ASP A 21 9.60 32.77 -87.87
N VAL A 22 10.29 33.89 -87.66
CA VAL A 22 10.49 34.45 -86.30
C VAL A 22 9.16 34.82 -85.63
N PRO A 23 8.22 35.54 -86.27
CA PRO A 23 6.91 35.81 -85.68
C PRO A 23 6.06 34.55 -85.46
N LYS A 24 6.15 33.58 -86.37
CA LYS A 24 5.44 32.28 -86.23
C LYS A 24 5.96 31.52 -85.01
N MET A 25 7.28 31.45 -84.84
CA MET A 25 7.91 30.82 -83.68
C MET A 25 7.60 31.57 -82.39
N TRP A 26 7.61 32.90 -82.40
CA TRP A 26 7.23 33.71 -81.25
C TRP A 26 5.78 33.47 -80.81
N LYS A 27 4.82 33.40 -81.76
CA LYS A 27 3.43 33.04 -81.47
C LYS A 27 3.32 31.63 -80.88
N ALA A 28 4.05 30.66 -81.43
CA ALA A 28 4.08 29.30 -80.91
C ALA A 28 4.66 29.24 -79.48
N PHE A 29 5.73 29.99 -79.21
CA PHE A 29 6.33 30.12 -77.88
C PHE A 29 5.36 30.75 -76.88
N GLN A 30 4.71 31.86 -77.24
CA GLN A 30 3.71 32.51 -76.38
C GLN A 30 2.54 31.58 -76.07
N LYS A 31 2.04 30.85 -77.07
CA LYS A 31 0.98 29.84 -76.88
C LYS A 31 1.43 28.75 -75.92
N ASN A 32 2.59 28.15 -76.14
CA ASN A 32 3.13 27.09 -75.27
C ASN A 32 3.34 27.59 -73.83
N ARG A 33 3.82 28.82 -73.65
CA ARG A 33 3.96 29.44 -72.32
C ARG A 33 2.61 29.62 -71.63
N SER A 34 1.58 30.08 -72.35
CA SER A 34 0.21 30.20 -71.83
C SER A 34 -0.37 28.83 -71.44
N ASP A 35 -0.22 27.83 -72.31
CA ASP A 35 -0.69 26.46 -72.08
C ASP A 35 0.00 25.83 -70.86
N LEU A 36 1.32 26.05 -70.70
CA LEU A 36 2.08 25.61 -69.54
C LEU A 36 1.56 26.27 -68.25
N GLU A 37 1.27 27.57 -68.27
CA GLU A 37 0.74 28.29 -67.10
C GLU A 37 -0.64 27.74 -66.70
N VAL A 38 -1.52 27.49 -67.67
CA VAL A 38 -2.84 26.88 -67.43
C VAL A 38 -2.69 25.47 -66.86
N ASN A 39 -1.78 24.67 -67.39
CA ASN A 39 -1.54 23.32 -66.90
C ASN A 39 -0.99 23.33 -65.47
N CYS A 40 -0.02 24.17 -65.16
CA CYS A 40 0.51 24.36 -63.80
C CYS A 40 -0.60 24.76 -62.81
N LYS A 41 -1.50 25.67 -63.19
CA LYS A 41 -2.68 26.04 -62.37
C LYS A 41 -3.65 24.87 -62.18
N LYS A 42 -3.81 24.00 -63.17
CA LYS A 42 -4.68 22.82 -63.08
C LYS A 42 -4.09 21.75 -62.16
N VAL A 43 -2.79 21.47 -62.30
CA VAL A 43 -2.06 20.50 -61.47
C VAL A 43 -2.08 20.92 -60.00
N THR A 44 -1.80 22.18 -59.70
CA THR A 44 -1.84 22.70 -58.32
C THR A 44 -3.23 22.59 -57.69
N LYS A 45 -4.29 22.95 -58.43
CA LYS A 45 -5.68 22.77 -57.96
C LYS A 45 -6.01 21.31 -57.64
N ASN A 46 -5.58 20.38 -58.50
CA ASN A 46 -5.80 18.94 -58.27
C ASN A 46 -5.02 18.43 -57.06
N ALA A 47 -3.76 18.82 -56.91
CA ALA A 47 -2.93 18.47 -55.76
C ALA A 47 -3.54 18.98 -54.44
N ILE A 48 -4.03 20.22 -54.40
CA ILE A 48 -4.73 20.78 -53.23
C ILE A 48 -6.00 19.99 -52.92
N LYS A 49 -6.80 19.64 -53.94
CA LYS A 49 -8.03 18.87 -53.77
C LYS A 49 -7.75 17.48 -53.18
N ASP A 50 -6.70 16.80 -53.64
CA ASP A 50 -6.34 15.48 -53.13
C ASP A 50 -5.71 15.54 -51.73
N ALA A 51 -4.89 16.55 -51.43
CA ALA A 51 -4.40 16.79 -50.08
C ALA A 51 -5.55 17.02 -49.09
N ARG A 52 -6.55 17.86 -49.45
CA ARG A 52 -7.75 18.10 -48.64
C ARG A 52 -8.57 16.81 -48.43
N LYS A 53 -8.73 15.99 -49.46
CA LYS A 53 -9.42 14.68 -49.34
C LYS A 53 -8.70 13.74 -48.39
N LYS A 54 -7.36 13.62 -48.50
CA LYS A 54 -6.56 12.78 -47.59
C LYS A 54 -6.66 13.27 -46.15
N LEU A 55 -6.52 14.58 -45.92
CA LEU A 55 -6.68 15.18 -44.59
C LEU A 55 -8.09 14.97 -44.01
N GLY A 56 -9.13 15.07 -44.84
CA GLY A 56 -10.50 14.83 -44.39
C GLY A 56 -10.81 13.36 -44.05
N LYS A 57 -10.09 12.41 -44.65
CA LYS A 57 -10.18 10.98 -44.30
C LYS A 57 -9.45 10.69 -42.99
N THR A 58 -8.24 11.21 -42.81
CA THR A 58 -7.47 11.03 -41.56
C THR A 58 -8.15 11.68 -40.37
N TRP A 59 -8.72 12.88 -40.54
CA TRP A 59 -9.47 13.56 -39.48
C TRP A 59 -10.74 12.81 -39.06
N ARG A 60 -11.51 12.28 -40.03
CA ARG A 60 -12.70 11.45 -39.74
C ARG A 60 -12.33 10.14 -39.04
N ALA A 61 -11.30 9.44 -39.52
CA ALA A 61 -10.80 8.22 -38.89
C ALA A 61 -10.35 8.47 -37.44
N GLY A 62 -9.65 9.59 -37.18
CA GLY A 62 -9.24 9.99 -35.84
C GLY A 62 -10.43 10.29 -34.91
N LYS A 63 -11.46 10.98 -35.41
CA LYS A 63 -12.67 11.29 -34.63
C LYS A 63 -13.46 10.03 -34.28
N GLU A 64 -13.64 9.11 -35.23
CA GLU A 64 -14.32 7.84 -34.98
C GLU A 64 -13.55 6.95 -34.00
N PHE A 65 -12.22 6.88 -34.14
CA PHE A 65 -11.37 6.15 -33.20
C PHE A 65 -11.50 6.72 -31.78
N ALA A 66 -11.45 8.04 -31.62
CA ALA A 66 -11.62 8.69 -30.33
C ALA A 66 -13.01 8.44 -29.72
N LEU A 67 -14.07 8.43 -30.53
CA LEU A 67 -15.44 8.10 -30.08
C LEU A 67 -15.56 6.63 -29.64
N ARG A 68 -15.00 5.69 -30.41
CA ARG A 68 -14.97 4.26 -30.06
C ARG A 68 -14.17 4.01 -28.78
N ALA A 69 -12.99 4.64 -28.65
CA ALA A 69 -12.17 4.55 -27.45
C ALA A 69 -12.92 5.06 -26.20
N LYS A 70 -13.65 6.18 -26.30
CA LYS A 70 -14.49 6.70 -25.21
C LYS A 70 -15.63 5.76 -24.85
N ARG A 71 -16.30 5.13 -25.84
CA ARG A 71 -17.35 4.14 -25.59
C ARG A 71 -16.80 2.92 -24.86
N LEU A 72 -15.68 2.38 -25.34
CA LEU A 72 -15.01 1.22 -24.73
C LEU A 72 -14.52 1.53 -23.31
N GLN A 73 -14.00 2.74 -23.07
CA GLN A 73 -13.63 3.21 -21.73
C GLN A 73 -14.85 3.25 -20.80
N LYS A 74 -16.01 3.73 -21.27
CA LYS A 74 -17.24 3.78 -20.48
C LYS A 74 -17.76 2.38 -20.16
N GLU A 75 -17.76 1.48 -21.14
CA GLU A 75 -18.14 0.07 -20.95
C GLU A 75 -17.22 -0.63 -19.94
N MET A 76 -15.91 -0.45 -20.08
CA MET A 76 -14.92 -1.01 -19.15
C MET A 76 -15.14 -0.48 -17.72
N MET A 77 -15.37 0.82 -17.56
CA MET A 77 -15.70 1.40 -16.24
C MET A 77 -16.97 0.81 -15.63
N THR A 78 -18.02 0.58 -16.44
CA THR A 78 -19.25 -0.06 -15.94
C THR A 78 -19.05 -1.53 -15.57
N TYR A 79 -18.24 -2.26 -16.34
CA TYR A 79 -17.86 -3.64 -16.04
C TYR A 79 -17.11 -3.74 -14.71
N TRP A 80 -16.08 -2.92 -14.52
CA TRP A 80 -15.29 -2.91 -13.29
C TRP A 80 -16.15 -2.54 -12.07
N LYS A 81 -17.03 -1.54 -12.18
CA LYS A 81 -17.97 -1.22 -11.09
C LYS A 81 -18.88 -2.38 -10.71
N LYS A 82 -19.38 -3.15 -11.70
CA LYS A 82 -20.19 -4.35 -11.42
C LYS A 82 -19.35 -5.43 -10.74
N LYS A 83 -18.13 -5.66 -11.22
CA LYS A 83 -17.21 -6.65 -10.64
C LYS A 83 -16.76 -6.30 -9.23
N ASP A 84 -16.46 -5.04 -8.96
CA ASP A 84 -16.11 -4.56 -7.62
C ASP A 84 -17.28 -4.78 -6.65
N LYS A 85 -18.51 -4.51 -7.08
CA LYS A 85 -19.71 -4.77 -6.28
C LYS A 85 -19.90 -6.26 -5.99
N GLU A 86 -19.72 -7.12 -6.99
CA GLU A 86 -19.78 -8.58 -6.84
C GLU A 86 -18.72 -9.11 -5.86
N ILE A 87 -17.49 -8.60 -5.95
CA ILE A 87 -16.39 -8.93 -5.03
C ILE A 87 -16.74 -8.49 -3.60
N GLN A 88 -17.30 -7.30 -3.41
CA GLN A 88 -17.73 -6.83 -2.10
C GLN A 88 -18.86 -7.68 -1.50
N GLU A 89 -19.83 -8.10 -2.32
CA GLU A 89 -20.92 -8.98 -1.88
C GLU A 89 -20.41 -10.36 -1.48
N LEU A 90 -19.48 -10.94 -2.24
CA LEU A 90 -18.81 -12.20 -1.89
C LEU A 90 -18.04 -12.08 -0.56
N LYS A 91 -17.31 -10.98 -0.37
CA LYS A 91 -16.59 -10.72 0.89
C LYS A 91 -17.55 -10.63 2.09
N LYS A 92 -18.65 -9.87 1.95
CA LYS A 92 -19.68 -9.78 3.01
C LYS A 92 -20.32 -11.13 3.33
N LYS A 93 -20.59 -11.96 2.32
CA LYS A 93 -21.13 -13.32 2.53
C LYS A 93 -20.13 -14.20 3.29
N ARG A 94 -18.84 -14.13 2.93
CA ARG A 94 -17.77 -14.85 3.63
C ARG A 94 -17.64 -14.40 5.08
N ASP A 95 -17.57 -13.11 5.34
CA ASP A 95 -17.45 -12.55 6.70
C ASP A 95 -18.67 -12.92 7.57
N LYS A 96 -19.87 -12.99 6.98
CA LYS A 96 -21.09 -13.43 7.68
C LYS A 96 -21.03 -14.92 8.01
N ALA A 97 -20.62 -15.76 7.07
CA ALA A 97 -20.46 -17.19 7.30
C ALA A 97 -19.40 -17.49 8.38
N GLU A 98 -18.26 -16.78 8.37
CA GLU A 98 -17.21 -16.91 9.39
C GLU A 98 -17.74 -16.53 10.79
N LYS A 99 -18.57 -15.49 10.90
CA LYS A 99 -19.22 -15.11 12.17
C LYS A 99 -20.23 -16.15 12.65
N GLU A 100 -21.02 -16.74 11.74
CA GLU A 100 -21.99 -17.80 12.09
C GLU A 100 -21.28 -19.07 12.57
N ILE A 101 -20.16 -19.46 11.93
CA ILE A 101 -19.34 -20.59 12.36
C ILE A 101 -18.75 -20.32 13.75
N LYS A 102 -18.19 -19.13 13.99
CA LYS A 102 -17.63 -18.77 15.30
C LYS A 102 -18.69 -18.81 16.40
N LYS A 103 -19.89 -18.28 16.14
CA LYS A 103 -20.99 -18.30 17.10
C LYS A 103 -21.42 -19.74 17.46
N LYS A 104 -21.53 -20.63 16.47
CA LYS A 104 -21.83 -22.05 16.70
C LYS A 104 -20.75 -22.73 17.54
N GLN A 105 -19.48 -22.46 17.29
CA GLN A 105 -18.37 -23.01 18.09
C GLN A 105 -18.41 -22.53 19.55
N ASP A 106 -18.77 -21.27 19.78
CA ASP A 106 -18.90 -20.72 21.13
C ASP A 106 -20.13 -21.30 21.86
N GLU A 107 -21.28 -21.44 21.18
CA GLU A 107 -22.48 -22.11 21.69
C GLU A 107 -22.22 -23.60 22.03
N GLU A 108 -21.50 -24.32 21.16
CA GLU A 108 -21.09 -25.71 21.40
C GLU A 108 -20.20 -25.83 22.64
N ARG A 109 -19.22 -24.93 22.80
CA ARG A 109 -18.36 -24.89 24.00
C ARG A 109 -19.17 -24.67 25.28
N GLU A 110 -20.10 -23.71 25.27
CA GLU A 110 -20.97 -23.44 26.42
C GLU A 110 -21.86 -24.64 26.76
N SER A 111 -22.45 -25.30 25.75
CA SER A 111 -23.25 -26.51 25.95
C SER A 111 -22.44 -27.65 26.56
N LEU A 112 -21.17 -27.78 26.16
CA LEU A 112 -20.26 -28.82 26.64
C LEU A 112 -19.85 -28.56 28.10
N LEU A 113 -19.66 -27.29 28.48
CA LEU A 113 -19.47 -26.89 29.87
C LEU A 113 -20.70 -27.18 30.73
N GLN A 114 -21.91 -26.88 30.22
CA GLN A 114 -23.16 -27.20 30.93
C GLN A 114 -23.34 -28.71 31.13
N LYS A 115 -23.06 -29.52 30.09
CA LYS A 115 -23.09 -30.98 30.19
C LYS A 115 -22.11 -31.50 31.25
N LYS A 116 -20.85 -31.03 31.23
CA LYS A 116 -19.85 -31.40 32.25
C LYS A 116 -20.27 -30.98 33.66
N LYS A 117 -20.90 -29.82 33.81
CA LYS A 117 -21.42 -29.34 35.11
C LYS A 117 -22.57 -30.22 35.60
N LEU A 118 -23.48 -30.64 34.72
CA LEU A 118 -24.57 -31.56 35.03
C LEU A 118 -24.03 -32.94 35.42
N GLU A 119 -23.10 -33.49 34.64
CA GLU A 119 -22.44 -34.77 34.91
C GLU A 119 -21.75 -34.76 36.29
N PHE A 120 -21.07 -33.67 36.63
CA PHE A 120 -20.46 -33.49 37.95
C PHE A 120 -21.49 -33.48 39.09
N ILE A 121 -22.66 -32.86 38.89
CA ILE A 121 -23.74 -32.84 39.88
C ILE A 121 -24.38 -34.23 40.00
N MET A 122 -24.61 -34.93 38.89
CA MET A 122 -25.13 -36.30 38.91
C MET A 122 -24.21 -37.24 39.67
N ARG A 123 -22.90 -37.19 39.38
CA ARG A 123 -21.90 -37.98 40.10
C ARG A 123 -21.83 -37.66 41.59
N LYS A 124 -22.04 -36.39 41.97
CA LYS A 124 -22.19 -36.02 43.39
C LYS A 124 -23.46 -36.58 44.00
N SER A 125 -24.57 -36.56 43.26
CA SER A 125 -25.85 -37.11 43.73
C SER A 125 -25.81 -38.63 43.86
N GLU A 126 -25.09 -39.35 43.01
CA GLU A 126 -24.84 -40.80 43.13
C GLU A 126 -24.12 -41.15 44.45
N ILE A 127 -23.14 -40.35 44.83
CA ILE A 127 -22.44 -40.51 46.11
C ILE A 127 -23.39 -40.15 47.27
N TYR A 128 -24.24 -39.13 47.11
CA TYR A 128 -25.17 -38.70 48.14
C TYR A 128 -26.34 -39.68 48.33
N THR A 129 -26.88 -40.30 47.27
CA THR A 129 -27.87 -41.38 47.37
C THR A 129 -27.26 -42.64 47.98
N HIS A 130 -26.00 -42.97 47.65
CA HIS A 130 -25.27 -44.04 48.31
C HIS A 130 -25.09 -43.75 49.83
N PHE A 131 -24.76 -42.52 50.20
CA PHE A 131 -24.67 -42.09 51.60
C PHE A 131 -26.03 -42.01 52.31
N MET A 132 -27.10 -41.57 51.63
CA MET A 132 -28.44 -41.49 52.21
C MET A 132 -29.09 -42.85 52.37
N ALA A 133 -28.85 -43.80 51.45
CA ALA A 133 -29.24 -45.20 51.61
C ALA A 133 -28.57 -45.84 52.85
N LYS A 134 -27.29 -45.53 53.08
CA LYS A 134 -26.53 -45.95 54.28
C LYS A 134 -27.03 -45.25 55.56
N LYS A 135 -27.45 -43.98 55.50
CA LYS A 135 -27.90 -43.19 56.66
C LYS A 135 -29.38 -43.38 57.03
N LEU A 136 -30.24 -43.78 56.09
CA LEU A 136 -31.65 -44.10 56.35
C LEU A 136 -31.88 -45.52 56.89
N GLY A 137 -30.83 -46.32 57.09
CA GLY A 137 -30.96 -47.63 57.75
C GLY A 137 -31.89 -48.60 57.01
N VAL A 138 -32.00 -48.49 55.68
CA VAL A 138 -32.68 -49.52 54.88
C VAL A 138 -31.66 -50.62 54.61
N SER A 139 -31.38 -51.38 55.66
CA SER A 139 -30.52 -52.56 55.60
C SER A 139 -31.31 -53.88 55.55
N ASP A 140 -32.64 -53.91 55.61
CA ASP A 140 -33.31 -55.22 55.82
C ASP A 140 -34.69 -55.50 55.19
N THR A 141 -35.14 -54.83 54.12
CA THR A 141 -36.45 -55.23 53.52
C THR A 141 -36.56 -55.30 52.00
N VAL A 142 -35.46 -55.23 51.24
CA VAL A 142 -35.50 -55.68 49.83
C VAL A 142 -34.23 -56.49 49.53
N LYS A 143 -34.18 -57.69 50.10
CA LYS A 143 -33.19 -58.74 49.79
C LYS A 143 -33.58 -59.62 48.59
N ASN A 144 -34.69 -59.32 47.91
CA ASN A 144 -35.13 -60.12 46.76
C ASN A 144 -35.07 -59.30 45.49
N ASP A 145 -34.36 -59.85 44.51
CA ASP A 145 -34.20 -59.37 43.14
C ASP A 145 -33.18 -58.24 42.93
N ILE A 146 -31.89 -58.61 42.95
CA ILE A 146 -30.95 -58.47 41.82
C ILE A 146 -29.66 -59.22 42.20
N LYS A 147 -29.36 -60.31 41.48
CA LYS A 147 -28.09 -61.04 41.57
C LYS A 147 -26.98 -60.20 40.96
N GLY A 148 -25.91 -59.96 41.72
CA GLY A 148 -24.67 -59.38 41.21
C GLY A 148 -23.82 -58.76 42.32
N GLU A 149 -23.13 -59.60 43.09
CA GLU A 149 -22.06 -59.16 43.99
C GLU A 149 -20.94 -58.51 43.18
N VAL A 150 -20.56 -57.28 43.54
CA VAL A 150 -19.17 -56.82 43.42
C VAL A 150 -18.84 -56.18 44.75
N GLU A 151 -18.21 -56.95 45.64
CA GLU A 151 -17.53 -56.41 46.81
C GLU A 151 -16.42 -55.47 46.32
N ILE A 152 -16.56 -54.18 46.61
CA ILE A 152 -15.49 -53.21 46.40
C ILE A 152 -14.86 -52.98 47.76
N ASP A 153 -13.61 -53.44 47.91
CA ASP A 153 -12.82 -53.27 49.13
C ASP A 153 -12.65 -51.77 49.45
N GLU A 154 -13.29 -51.32 50.55
CA GLU A 154 -13.31 -49.91 50.98
C GLU A 154 -11.89 -49.33 51.11
N LYS A 155 -10.88 -50.17 51.44
CA LYS A 155 -9.49 -49.73 51.54
C LYS A 155 -8.83 -49.42 50.20
N GLU A 156 -9.26 -50.08 49.14
CA GLU A 156 -8.71 -49.88 47.80
C GLU A 156 -9.30 -48.62 47.15
N ALA A 157 -10.58 -48.34 47.42
CA ALA A 157 -11.25 -47.10 47.01
C ALA A 157 -10.67 -45.86 47.71
N GLU A 158 -10.38 -45.93 49.01
CA GLU A 158 -9.72 -44.83 49.74
C GLU A 158 -8.31 -44.55 49.22
N LYS A 159 -7.56 -45.61 48.88
CA LYS A 159 -6.22 -45.50 48.30
C LYS A 159 -6.25 -44.85 46.91
N ALA A 160 -7.21 -45.23 46.07
CA ALA A 160 -7.40 -44.63 44.75
C ALA A 160 -7.76 -43.13 44.82
N VAL A 161 -8.58 -42.73 45.80
CA VAL A 161 -8.94 -41.32 46.03
C VAL A 161 -7.74 -40.51 46.53
N MET A 162 -6.93 -41.05 47.42
CA MET A 162 -5.71 -40.39 47.91
C MET A 162 -4.62 -40.28 46.83
N ASP A 163 -4.48 -41.26 45.95
CA ASP A 163 -3.58 -41.19 44.80
C ASP A 163 -4.06 -40.18 43.75
N MET A 164 -5.37 -40.04 43.54
CA MET A 164 -5.93 -38.98 42.69
C MET A 164 -5.69 -37.58 43.26
N ILE A 165 -5.74 -37.39 44.58
CA ILE A 165 -5.46 -36.10 45.23
C ILE A 165 -3.96 -35.76 45.11
N LYS A 166 -3.07 -36.72 45.38
CA LYS A 166 -1.61 -36.55 45.22
C LYS A 166 -1.20 -36.29 43.78
N ASN A 167 -1.85 -36.93 42.81
CA ASN A 167 -1.58 -36.66 41.39
C ASN A 167 -2.03 -35.26 40.96
N ARG A 168 -3.12 -34.74 41.53
CA ARG A 168 -3.63 -33.39 41.26
C ARG A 168 -2.77 -32.28 41.89
N GLU A 169 -2.12 -32.55 43.02
CA GLU A 169 -1.13 -31.66 43.62
C GLU A 169 0.18 -31.66 42.82
N LYS A 170 0.65 -32.83 42.36
CA LYS A 170 1.79 -32.95 41.44
C LYS A 170 1.55 -32.27 40.09
N GLU A 171 0.33 -32.29 39.55
CA GLU A 171 -0.03 -31.56 38.33
C GLU A 171 -0.05 -30.04 38.54
N LYS A 172 -0.49 -29.57 39.71
CA LYS A 172 -0.44 -28.14 40.07
C LYS A 172 0.98 -27.62 40.28
N GLU A 173 1.90 -28.44 40.78
CA GLU A 173 3.32 -28.08 40.86
C GLU A 173 4.03 -28.12 39.50
N ARG A 174 3.64 -29.04 38.61
CA ARG A 174 4.12 -29.04 37.20
C ARG A 174 3.68 -27.80 36.42
N PHE A 175 2.57 -27.15 36.81
CA PHE A 175 2.07 -25.91 36.21
C PHE A 175 2.76 -24.63 36.75
N LYS A 176 3.73 -24.75 37.68
CA LYS A 176 4.50 -23.62 38.25
C LYS A 176 5.99 -23.58 37.87
N ALA A 177 6.47 -24.47 37.00
CA ALA A 177 7.82 -24.40 36.43
C ALA A 177 7.77 -23.90 34.96
N PRO A 178 8.78 -23.16 34.46
CA PRO A 178 8.61 -22.26 33.32
C PRO A 178 8.49 -23.04 32.01
N GLU A 179 7.38 -22.81 31.29
CA GLU A 179 7.22 -23.30 29.93
C GLU A 179 8.20 -22.59 29.00
N LYS A 180 9.21 -23.35 28.55
CA LYS A 180 9.90 -23.09 27.29
C LYS A 180 9.01 -23.57 26.14
N ILE A 181 8.49 -22.58 25.40
CA ILE A 181 8.32 -22.49 23.93
C ILE A 181 7.54 -23.62 23.24
N ASP A 182 6.33 -23.32 22.76
CA ASP A 182 6.11 -22.96 21.34
C ASP A 182 4.60 -22.75 21.04
N LYS A 183 4.20 -21.47 20.83
CA LYS A 183 3.24 -21.02 19.81
C LYS A 183 2.82 -19.56 20.03
N GLY A 184 3.20 -18.72 19.07
CA GLY A 184 2.62 -17.40 18.84
C GLY A 184 3.38 -16.27 19.53
N ASP A 185 4.09 -15.47 18.73
CA ASP A 185 4.81 -14.27 19.15
C ASP A 185 3.90 -13.28 19.89
N ASP A 186 3.75 -13.44 21.20
CA ASP A 186 3.48 -12.37 22.14
C ASP A 186 4.84 -11.95 22.72
N VAL A 187 5.43 -10.92 22.14
CA VAL A 187 6.60 -10.25 22.71
C VAL A 187 6.16 -9.67 24.05
N ARG A 188 6.50 -10.38 25.13
CA ARG A 188 6.33 -9.91 26.50
C ARG A 188 7.24 -8.69 26.70
N LEU A 189 6.67 -7.50 26.53
CA LEU A 189 7.32 -6.20 26.72
C LEU A 189 7.41 -5.83 28.22
N ASP A 190 7.68 -6.81 29.08
CA ASP A 190 7.83 -6.62 30.51
C ASP A 190 9.29 -6.86 30.87
N THR A 191 10.13 -5.88 30.57
CA THR A 191 11.41 -5.53 31.24
C THR A 191 12.16 -4.57 30.33
N VAL A 192 11.83 -3.28 30.40
CA VAL A 192 12.85 -2.26 30.14
C VAL A 192 13.87 -2.46 31.27
N ASP A 193 14.99 -3.10 30.94
CA ASP A 193 16.07 -3.36 31.90
C ASP A 193 16.47 -2.03 32.57
N PRO A 194 16.33 -1.89 33.91
CA PRO A 194 16.75 -0.69 34.63
C PRO A 194 18.26 -0.40 34.50
N SER A 195 19.04 -1.35 33.99
CA SER A 195 20.48 -1.19 33.72
C SER A 195 20.79 -0.28 32.51
N LEU A 196 19.82 -0.01 31.62
CA LEU A 196 19.91 1.01 30.56
C LEU A 196 19.74 2.45 31.11
N SER A 197 20.06 2.65 32.39
CA SER A 197 20.08 3.93 33.11
C SER A 197 21.27 4.83 32.72
N ASN A 198 22.11 4.41 31.77
CA ASN A 198 23.11 5.27 31.17
C ASN A 198 22.45 6.36 30.32
N ALA A 199 22.35 7.56 30.91
CA ALA A 199 22.09 8.86 30.31
C ALA A 199 21.74 8.86 28.81
N PHE A 200 20.50 8.48 28.47
CA PHE A 200 19.96 8.75 27.14
C PHE A 200 19.99 10.27 26.92
N LYS A 201 20.94 10.71 26.10
CA LYS A 201 21.09 12.11 25.72
C LYS A 201 20.20 12.35 24.51
N PRO A 202 19.27 13.31 24.57
CA PRO A 202 18.54 13.72 23.37
C PRO A 202 19.53 14.18 22.29
N PRO A 203 19.20 14.00 21.00
CA PRO A 203 20.08 14.36 19.90
C PRO A 203 20.46 15.84 19.97
N THR A 204 21.76 16.14 19.87
CA THR A 204 22.24 17.54 19.93
C THR A 204 21.81 18.33 18.70
N SER A 205 21.52 17.63 17.61
CA SER A 205 21.04 18.18 16.34
C SER A 205 19.59 18.68 16.37
N PHE A 206 18.82 18.35 17.41
CA PHE A 206 17.42 18.77 17.58
C PHE A 206 17.34 20.16 18.24
N LYS A 207 16.78 21.13 17.52
CA LYS A 207 16.62 22.52 17.98
C LYS A 207 15.33 22.70 18.80
N GLY A 208 15.30 22.15 20.01
CA GLY A 208 14.20 22.35 20.95
C GLY A 208 14.37 21.59 22.26
N ALA A 209 13.63 22.01 23.29
CA ALA A 209 13.59 21.30 24.56
C ALA A 209 12.47 20.25 24.53
N LEU A 210 12.84 18.97 24.70
CA LEU A 210 11.87 17.89 24.88
C LEU A 210 11.39 17.87 26.33
N LYS A 211 10.09 17.72 26.52
CA LYS A 211 9.52 17.51 27.87
C LYS A 211 9.87 16.12 28.38
N GLU A 212 9.85 15.91 29.69
CA GLU A 212 10.30 14.65 30.30
C GLU A 212 9.54 13.41 29.78
N TYR A 213 8.23 13.52 29.58
CA TYR A 213 7.43 12.43 29.01
C TYR A 213 7.80 12.15 27.54
N GLN A 214 8.22 13.17 26.77
CA GLN A 214 8.69 13.00 25.40
C GLN A 214 10.05 12.31 25.36
N ILE A 215 10.91 12.58 26.35
CA ILE A 215 12.20 11.87 26.50
C ILE A 215 11.94 10.39 26.83
N LYS A 216 10.98 10.09 27.71
CA LYS A 216 10.56 8.70 28.01
C LYS A 216 10.01 8.00 26.77
N GLY A 217 9.14 8.67 25.99
CA GLY A 217 8.62 8.15 24.72
C GLY A 217 9.72 7.92 23.68
N LEU A 218 10.67 8.85 23.55
CA LEU A 218 11.80 8.72 22.64
C LEU A 218 12.73 7.56 23.03
N ARG A 219 13.02 7.37 24.32
CA ARG A 219 13.77 6.20 24.83
C ARG A 219 13.09 4.89 24.47
N TRP A 220 11.77 4.84 24.66
CA TRP A 220 10.97 3.67 24.31
C TRP A 220 11.04 3.37 22.81
N LEU A 221 10.88 4.39 21.96
CA LEU A 221 11.02 4.24 20.51
C LEU A 221 12.43 3.81 20.08
N ASP A 222 13.48 4.32 20.73
CA ASP A 222 14.85 3.93 20.43
C ASP A 222 15.10 2.45 20.76
N SER A 223 14.56 1.97 21.89
CA SER A 223 14.62 0.56 22.28
C SER A 223 13.92 -0.33 21.23
N LEU A 224 12.72 0.05 20.79
CA LEU A 224 11.99 -0.67 19.75
C LEU A 224 12.77 -0.73 18.43
N TYR A 225 13.38 0.39 18.03
CA TYR A 225 14.21 0.43 16.83
C TYR A 225 15.43 -0.50 16.97
N GLN A 226 16.12 -0.52 18.13
CA GLN A 226 17.26 -1.41 18.35
C GLN A 226 16.87 -2.90 18.28
N GLN A 227 15.66 -3.23 18.72
CA GLN A 227 15.12 -4.60 18.65
C GLN A 227 14.53 -4.95 17.28
N GLY A 228 14.41 -3.99 16.36
CA GLY A 228 13.77 -4.19 15.05
C GLY A 228 12.26 -4.39 15.13
N ILE A 229 11.63 -3.90 16.21
CA ILE A 229 10.19 -4.04 16.46
C ILE A 229 9.49 -2.72 16.08
N ASN A 230 8.34 -2.83 15.41
CA ASN A 230 7.52 -1.66 15.09
C ASN A 230 6.69 -1.23 16.31
N GLY A 231 6.54 0.08 16.52
CA GLY A 231 5.78 0.65 17.64
C GLY A 231 4.56 1.43 17.19
N ILE A 232 3.55 1.52 18.07
CA ILE A 232 2.41 2.42 17.92
C ILE A 232 2.44 3.41 19.10
N LEU A 233 2.48 4.71 18.79
CA LEU A 233 2.35 5.77 19.79
C LEU A 233 0.87 6.06 20.02
N ALA A 234 0.36 5.65 21.18
CA ALA A 234 -1.04 5.82 21.58
C ALA A 234 -1.28 7.01 22.54
N ASP A 235 -0.31 7.93 22.65
CA ASP A 235 -0.45 9.14 23.47
C ASP A 235 -1.65 9.99 23.02
N GLU A 236 -2.28 10.72 23.95
CA GLU A 236 -3.39 11.61 23.61
C GLU A 236 -2.98 12.69 22.58
N MET A 237 -3.97 13.24 21.87
CA MET A 237 -3.74 14.33 20.92
C MET A 237 -3.23 15.56 21.68
N GLY A 238 -2.20 16.24 21.15
CA GLY A 238 -1.61 17.42 21.79
C GLY A 238 -0.38 17.18 22.67
N LEU A 239 -0.01 15.92 22.98
CA LEU A 239 1.24 15.63 23.69
C LEU A 239 2.51 15.86 22.84
N GLY A 240 2.36 16.15 21.55
CA GLY A 240 3.48 16.40 20.65
C GLY A 240 4.10 15.13 20.08
N LYS A 241 3.27 14.16 19.66
CA LYS A 241 3.70 12.94 18.95
C LYS A 241 4.55 13.26 17.72
N THR A 242 4.22 14.32 17.00
CA THR A 242 5.01 14.83 15.86
C THR A 242 6.44 15.15 16.27
N ILE A 243 6.60 15.90 17.36
CA ILE A 243 7.92 16.26 17.90
C ILE A 243 8.70 15.03 18.38
N GLN A 244 8.03 14.06 19.04
CA GLN A 244 8.64 12.79 19.43
C GLN A 244 9.11 11.97 18.22
N ALA A 245 8.33 11.95 17.13
CA ALA A 245 8.71 11.25 15.90
C ALA A 245 9.88 11.95 15.18
N ILE A 246 9.88 13.29 15.15
CA ILE A 246 10.99 14.08 14.59
C ILE A 246 12.27 13.89 15.41
N SER A 247 12.18 13.89 16.74
CA SER A 247 13.34 13.68 17.60
C SER A 247 13.90 12.26 17.47
N LEU A 248 13.06 11.26 17.20
CA LEU A 248 13.50 9.91 16.85
C LEU A 248 14.33 9.89 15.56
N LEU A 249 13.85 10.56 14.50
CA LEU A 249 14.61 10.63 13.23
C LEU A 249 15.97 11.28 13.43
N ALA A 250 16.03 12.39 14.19
CA ALA A 250 17.28 13.06 14.53
C ALA A 250 18.24 12.16 15.31
N HIS A 251 17.72 11.42 16.30
CA HIS A 251 18.49 10.47 17.12
C HIS A 251 19.07 9.33 16.28
N ILE A 252 18.28 8.76 15.37
CA ILE A 252 18.73 7.71 14.45
C ILE A 252 19.83 8.24 13.52
N SER A 253 19.66 9.44 12.95
CA SER A 253 20.65 10.03 12.04
C SER A 253 21.97 10.37 12.73
N GLU A 254 21.92 10.89 13.96
CA GLU A 254 23.11 11.36 14.68
C GLU A 254 23.86 10.21 15.35
N ASN A 255 23.15 9.35 16.08
CA ASN A 255 23.79 8.35 16.95
C ASN A 255 24.03 7.02 16.23
N LYS A 256 23.15 6.63 15.29
CA LYS A 256 23.27 5.37 14.54
C LYS A 256 23.86 5.57 13.15
N ASN A 257 24.12 6.82 12.77
CA ASN A 257 24.64 7.21 11.46
C ASN A 257 23.78 6.69 10.28
N ASP A 258 22.47 6.53 10.50
CA ASP A 258 21.50 6.17 9.46
C ASP A 258 20.70 7.40 9.05
N TRP A 259 21.01 7.94 7.88
CA TRP A 259 20.41 9.17 7.35
C TRP A 259 19.17 8.92 6.50
N GLY A 260 18.69 7.67 6.43
CA GLY A 260 17.47 7.28 5.73
C GLY A 260 17.71 6.43 4.48
N PRO A 261 16.74 6.38 3.54
CA PRO A 261 15.65 7.33 3.37
C PRO A 261 14.45 7.08 4.30
N PHE A 262 13.89 8.15 4.84
CA PHE A 262 12.71 8.15 5.72
C PHE A 262 11.45 8.62 4.98
N CYS A 263 10.31 7.98 5.25
CA CYS A 263 9.02 8.34 4.66
C CYS A 263 8.01 8.72 5.74
N ILE A 264 7.41 9.90 5.63
CA ILE A 264 6.33 10.36 6.49
C ILE A 264 5.06 10.43 5.65
N VAL A 265 4.03 9.70 6.09
CA VAL A 265 2.71 9.70 5.47
C VAL A 265 1.73 10.31 6.45
N ALA A 266 1.12 11.43 6.05
CA ALA A 266 0.17 12.16 6.89
C ALA A 266 -1.04 12.63 6.09
N PRO A 267 -2.16 13.00 6.74
CA PRO A 267 -3.28 13.66 6.06
C PRO A 267 -2.83 14.92 5.30
N SER A 268 -3.44 15.18 4.15
CA SER A 268 -3.07 16.33 3.29
C SER A 268 -3.12 17.69 4.02
N THR A 269 -3.95 17.79 5.07
CA THR A 269 -4.10 18.98 5.91
C THR A 269 -2.90 19.22 6.83
N THR A 270 -2.19 18.18 7.26
CA THR A 270 -1.08 18.28 8.22
C THR A 270 0.30 18.25 7.56
N LEU A 271 0.39 18.00 6.24
CA LEU A 271 1.68 17.96 5.51
C LEU A 271 2.52 19.23 5.66
N HIS A 272 1.88 20.39 5.57
CA HIS A 272 2.57 21.68 5.72
C HIS A 272 3.07 21.88 7.16
N ASN A 273 2.31 21.40 8.14
CA ASN A 273 2.73 21.44 9.54
C ASN A 273 3.95 20.55 9.77
N TRP A 274 3.93 19.31 9.28
CA TRP A 274 5.08 18.40 9.32
C TRP A 274 6.34 19.00 8.68
N LYS A 275 6.19 19.63 7.50
CA LYS A 275 7.30 20.32 6.84
C LYS A 275 7.87 21.44 7.73
N ASN A 276 7.02 22.31 8.25
CA ASN A 276 7.43 23.45 9.07
C ASN A 276 8.09 23.00 10.39
N GLU A 277 7.56 21.96 11.03
CA GLU A 277 8.13 21.39 12.25
C GLU A 277 9.51 20.76 11.98
N LEU A 278 9.67 20.01 10.89
CA LEU A 278 10.96 19.44 10.51
C LEU A 278 11.99 20.53 10.19
N GLU A 279 11.62 21.57 9.44
CA GLU A 279 12.52 22.71 9.14
C GLU A 279 12.91 23.48 10.41
N ARG A 280 11.98 23.62 11.35
CA ARG A 280 12.22 24.32 12.63
C ARG A 280 13.12 23.52 13.56
N PHE A 281 12.79 22.24 13.79
CA PHE A 281 13.44 21.42 14.82
C PHE A 281 14.67 20.66 14.30
N CYS A 282 14.71 20.30 13.02
CA CYS A 282 15.79 19.52 12.41
C CYS A 282 16.23 20.09 11.04
N PRO A 283 16.79 21.32 10.99
CA PRO A 283 17.18 21.94 9.72
C PRO A 283 18.33 21.23 8.99
N HIS A 284 19.03 20.32 9.65
CA HIS A 284 20.09 19.50 9.06
C HIS A 284 19.53 18.40 8.14
N LEU A 285 18.27 17.99 8.33
CA LEU A 285 17.62 17.00 7.48
C LEU A 285 17.03 17.68 6.24
N ARG A 286 17.49 17.28 5.05
CA ARG A 286 16.91 17.70 3.78
C ARG A 286 15.55 17.05 3.58
N ILE A 287 14.52 17.87 3.47
CA ILE A 287 13.13 17.44 3.33
C ILE A 287 12.71 17.56 1.87
N LEU A 288 12.07 16.53 1.33
CA LEU A 288 11.48 16.51 0.00
C LEU A 288 9.95 16.42 0.11
N PRO A 289 9.23 17.55 -0.04
CA PRO A 289 7.78 17.55 -0.06
C PRO A 289 7.25 16.90 -1.34
N TYR A 290 6.47 15.82 -1.21
CA TYR A 290 5.88 15.10 -2.33
C TYR A 290 4.39 15.41 -2.46
N TRP A 291 4.07 16.51 -3.13
CA TRP A 291 2.72 16.90 -3.53
C TRP A 291 2.74 17.76 -4.79
N GLY A 292 1.56 18.10 -5.31
CA GLY A 292 1.40 18.93 -6.51
C GLY A 292 0.91 18.19 -7.73
N THR A 293 1.10 18.78 -8.91
CA THR A 293 0.57 18.24 -10.17
C THR A 293 1.35 17.01 -10.63
N PHE A 294 0.86 16.34 -11.68
CA PHE A 294 1.58 15.21 -12.26
C PHE A 294 2.97 15.62 -12.81
N SER A 295 3.08 16.83 -13.36
CA SER A 295 4.35 17.36 -13.89
C SER A 295 5.37 17.57 -12.77
N ASP A 296 4.95 18.20 -11.67
CA ASP A 296 5.81 18.44 -10.50
C ASP A 296 6.32 17.12 -9.93
N ARG A 297 5.40 16.16 -9.74
CA ARG A 297 5.73 14.82 -9.27
C ARG A 297 6.66 14.07 -10.21
N LYS A 298 6.63 14.31 -11.53
CA LYS A 298 7.57 13.71 -12.48
C LYS A 298 8.99 14.23 -12.28
N THR A 299 9.13 15.50 -11.93
CA THR A 299 10.43 16.11 -11.58
C THR A 299 10.92 15.60 -10.22
N LEU A 300 10.05 15.53 -9.21
CA LEU A 300 10.39 15.03 -7.87
C LEU A 300 10.87 13.57 -7.90
N ARG A 301 10.23 12.73 -8.73
CA ARG A 301 10.61 11.33 -8.93
C ARG A 301 12.02 11.12 -9.47
N LYS A 302 12.64 12.13 -10.09
CA LYS A 302 14.04 12.04 -10.54
C LYS A 302 15.02 11.91 -9.36
N PHE A 303 14.64 12.42 -8.19
CA PHE A 303 15.48 12.34 -6.99
C PHE A 303 15.45 10.96 -6.32
N PHE A 304 14.48 10.09 -6.62
CA PHE A 304 14.34 8.74 -6.03
C PHE A 304 15.36 7.72 -6.58
N ASN A 305 16.56 8.18 -6.97
CA ASN A 305 17.60 7.34 -7.55
C ASN A 305 18.32 6.54 -6.45
N PRO A 306 18.30 5.19 -6.46
CA PRO A 306 18.79 4.31 -5.38
C PRO A 306 20.22 4.55 -4.89
N LYS A 307 21.11 5.08 -5.74
CA LYS A 307 22.56 5.03 -5.51
C LYS A 307 23.07 5.90 -4.35
N HIS A 308 22.29 6.85 -3.84
CA HIS A 308 22.79 7.84 -2.86
C HIS A 308 21.82 8.16 -1.70
N LEU A 309 20.73 7.39 -1.51
CA LEU A 309 19.65 7.78 -0.59
C LEU A 309 19.96 7.62 0.92
N SER A 310 20.98 6.86 1.29
CA SER A 310 21.35 6.57 2.69
C SER A 310 22.61 7.31 3.16
N MET A 311 23.10 8.24 2.36
CA MET A 311 24.32 9.01 2.68
C MET A 311 23.96 10.36 3.29
N PRO A 312 24.83 10.95 4.14
CA PRO A 312 24.64 12.32 4.66
C PRO A 312 24.54 13.39 3.56
N TYR A 313 25.12 13.10 2.38
CA TYR A 313 25.09 13.98 1.21
C TYR A 313 23.90 13.69 0.26
N SER A 314 22.95 12.86 0.67
CA SER A 314 21.77 12.50 -0.13
C SER A 314 21.01 13.76 -0.59
N PRO A 315 20.42 13.77 -1.80
CA PRO A 315 19.58 14.88 -2.24
C PRO A 315 18.42 15.15 -1.27
N PHE A 316 17.93 14.13 -0.58
CA PHE A 316 16.95 14.24 0.49
C PHE A 316 17.10 13.12 1.52
N HIS A 317 16.72 13.38 2.76
CA HIS A 317 16.68 12.40 3.85
C HIS A 317 15.24 11.97 4.15
N VAL A 318 14.31 12.93 4.14
CA VAL A 318 12.91 12.71 4.54
C VAL A 318 11.97 13.06 3.37
N VAL A 319 11.06 12.16 3.03
CA VAL A 319 9.95 12.45 2.11
C VAL A 319 8.65 12.57 2.88
N ILE A 320 7.90 13.63 2.63
CA ILE A 320 6.58 13.87 3.22
C ILE A 320 5.53 13.74 2.12
N THR A 321 4.55 12.85 2.30
CA THR A 321 3.49 12.59 1.31
C THR A 321 2.15 12.32 2.00
N SER A 322 1.05 12.37 1.24
CA SER A 322 -0.27 11.94 1.74
C SER A 322 -0.59 10.49 1.40
N TYR A 323 -1.53 9.92 2.16
CA TYR A 323 -2.10 8.58 1.95
C TYR A 323 -2.63 8.38 0.52
N GLN A 324 -3.31 9.38 -0.04
CA GLN A 324 -3.84 9.30 -1.39
C GLN A 324 -2.72 9.27 -2.43
N LEU A 325 -1.67 10.09 -2.26
CA LEU A 325 -0.57 10.18 -3.21
C LEU A 325 0.32 8.93 -3.20
N ILE A 326 0.60 8.37 -2.02
CA ILE A 326 1.43 7.16 -1.92
C ILE A 326 0.72 5.95 -2.54
N ALA A 327 -0.61 5.84 -2.39
CA ALA A 327 -1.40 4.81 -3.06
C ALA A 327 -1.44 5.00 -4.60
N LEU A 328 -1.58 6.23 -5.07
CA LEU A 328 -1.59 6.53 -6.52
C LEU A 328 -0.24 6.27 -7.19
N ASP A 329 0.87 6.63 -6.53
CA ASP A 329 2.23 6.51 -7.07
C ASP A 329 3.03 5.33 -6.49
N GLU A 330 2.35 4.29 -5.96
CA GLU A 330 2.95 3.13 -5.28
C GLU A 330 4.13 2.53 -6.06
N LYS A 331 3.96 2.37 -7.39
CA LYS A 331 4.98 1.80 -8.29
C LYS A 331 6.33 2.52 -8.23
N TYR A 332 6.32 3.81 -7.89
CA TYR A 332 7.53 4.63 -7.79
C TYR A 332 8.12 4.59 -6.38
N PHE A 333 7.26 4.58 -5.35
CA PHE A 333 7.68 4.46 -3.96
C PHE A 333 8.26 3.09 -3.61
N ARG A 334 7.93 2.02 -4.36
CA ARG A 334 8.55 0.70 -4.24
C ARG A 334 10.02 0.62 -4.70
N ARG A 335 10.51 1.61 -5.45
CA ARG A 335 11.87 1.60 -6.02
C ARG A 335 12.97 1.83 -4.97
N PRO A 336 12.91 2.90 -4.14
CA PRO A 336 13.82 3.05 -3.02
C PRO A 336 13.47 2.05 -1.90
N LYS A 337 14.50 1.55 -1.21
CA LYS A 337 14.33 0.79 0.05
C LYS A 337 14.24 1.80 1.20
N TRP A 338 13.06 1.98 1.76
CA TRP A 338 12.85 2.87 2.91
C TRP A 338 13.32 2.20 4.18
N HIS A 339 14.05 2.94 5.01
CA HIS A 339 14.56 2.42 6.29
C HIS A 339 13.52 2.56 7.39
N TYR A 340 12.80 3.69 7.40
CA TYR A 340 11.79 3.97 8.41
C TYR A 340 10.60 4.69 7.78
N MET A 341 9.40 4.33 8.23
CA MET A 341 8.15 4.94 7.79
C MET A 341 7.32 5.35 8.99
N ILE A 342 6.86 6.61 8.99
CA ILE A 342 5.98 7.17 10.02
C ILE A 342 4.60 7.37 9.39
N LEU A 343 3.59 6.79 10.01
CA LEU A 343 2.19 6.91 9.59
C LEU A 343 1.43 7.74 10.62
N ASP A 344 1.08 8.97 10.25
CA ASP A 344 0.33 9.89 11.10
C ASP A 344 -1.18 9.68 10.92
N GLU A 345 -1.96 9.77 11.99
CA GLU A 345 -3.40 9.49 11.99
C GLU A 345 -3.75 8.11 11.38
N ALA A 346 -3.17 7.04 11.93
CA ALA A 346 -3.29 5.67 11.42
C ALA A 346 -4.73 5.15 11.26
N GLN A 347 -5.72 5.79 11.90
CA GLN A 347 -7.14 5.54 11.64
C GLN A 347 -7.56 5.75 10.18
N ALA A 348 -6.80 6.55 9.41
CA ALA A 348 -7.01 6.75 7.97
C ALA A 348 -6.68 5.49 7.12
N ILE A 349 -6.06 4.47 7.71
CA ILE A 349 -5.69 3.22 7.04
C ILE A 349 -6.84 2.19 7.09
N LYS A 350 -7.82 2.40 7.98
CA LYS A 350 -8.98 1.53 8.17
C LYS A 350 -9.98 1.65 7.01
#